data_AF-A0A965GHL3-F1
#
_entry.id   AF-A0A965GHL3-F1
#
_cell.length_a   1.000
_cell.length_b   1.000
_cell.length_c   1.000
_cell.angle_alpha   90.00
_cell.angle_beta   90.00
_cell.angle_gamma   90.00
#
_symmetry.space_group_name_H-M   'P 1'
#
loop_
_entity.id
_entity.type
_entity.pdbx_description
1 polymer ?
#
loop_
_entity_poly.entity_id
_entity_poly.type
_entity_poly.pdbx_seq_one_letter_code
_entity_poly.pdbx_strand_id
1 'polypeptide(L)' 'YTEDPNGMLVEFTVDVPNSSEISKTRKNTAHKDLEKWLAGDHTSNNVYR' A
#
# COMPACT_ATOMS: atom_id res chain seq x y z
N TYR A 1 7.18 6.90 14.17
CA TYR A 1 5.79 6.96 14.69
C TYR A 1 5.73 7.92 15.87
N THR A 2 4.62 8.65 16.01
CA THR A 2 4.32 9.57 17.11
C THR A 2 2.80 9.60 17.33
N GLU A 3 2.30 10.29 18.36
CA GLU A 3 0.88 10.57 18.54
C GLU A 3 0.59 12.06 18.31
N ASP A 4 -0.57 12.38 17.72
CA ASP A 4 -1.06 13.75 17.62
C ASP A 4 -1.78 14.19 18.92
N PRO A 5 -2.13 15.48 19.08
CA PRO A 5 -2.83 15.96 20.28
C PRO A 5 -4.22 15.33 20.52
N ASN A 6 -4.81 14.66 19.53
CA ASN A 6 -6.07 13.94 19.65
C ASN A 6 -5.88 12.45 20.01
N GLY A 7 -4.63 12.00 20.18
CA GLY A 7 -4.29 10.60 20.47
C GLY A 7 -4.26 9.70 19.22
N MET A 8 -4.15 10.26 18.02
CA MET A 8 -4.01 9.48 16.79
C MET A 8 -2.55 9.08 16.54
N LEU A 9 -2.31 7.81 16.19
CA LEU A 9 -1.00 7.34 15.76
C LEU A 9 -0.64 7.94 14.39
N VAL A 10 0.50 8.62 14.33
CA VAL A 10 1.07 9.26 13.15
C VAL A 10 2.36 8.57 12.75
N GLU A 11 2.50 8.27 11.47
CA GLU A 11 3.73 7.77 10.86
C GLU A 11 4.34 8.83 9.94
N PHE A 12 5.65 9.03 10.04
CA PHE A 12 6.41 9.75 9.02
C PHE A 12 6.98 8.75 8.04
N THR A 13 6.64 8.89 6.77
CA THR A 13 7.09 8.01 5.69
C THR A 13 7.98 8.78 4.72
N VAL A 14 8.91 8.06 4.09
CA VAL A 14 9.70 8.58 2.96
C VAL A 14 9.46 7.67 1.76
N ASP A 15 9.27 8.27 0.60
CA ASP A 15 9.17 7.50 -0.64
C ASP A 15 10.51 6.82 -0.94
N VAL A 16 10.44 5.54 -1.30
CA VAL A 16 11.62 4.83 -1.82
C VAL A 16 12.00 5.41 -3.19
N PRO A 17 13.29 5.36 -3.59
CA PRO A 17 13.75 5.98 -4.84
C PRO A 17 12.99 5.57 -6.11
N ASN A 18 12.45 4.34 -6.14
CA ASN A 18 11.71 3.77 -7.26
C ASN A 18 10.17 3.79 -7.06
N SER A 19 9.65 4.62 -6.16
CA SER A 19 8.20 4.70 -5.87
C SER A 19 7.33 4.96 -7.11
N SER A 20 7.84 5.75 -8.06
CA SER A 20 7.15 6.05 -9.34
C SER A 20 6.98 4.81 -10.21
N GLU A 21 8.01 3.97 -10.33
CA GLU A 21 7.98 2.73 -11.11
C GLU A 21 7.04 1.70 -10.48
N ILE A 22 7.09 1.59 -9.15
CA ILE A 22 6.17 0.77 -8.36
C ILE A 22 4.73 1.22 -8.62
N SER A 23 4.46 2.52 -8.50
CA SER A 23 3.12 3.09 -8.72
C SER A 23 2.61 2.81 -10.14
N LYS A 24 3.45 3.03 -11.16
CA LYS A 24 3.11 2.73 -12.56
C LYS A 24 2.74 1.26 -12.75
N THR A 25 3.50 0.36 -12.13
CA THR A 25 3.25 -1.08 -12.23
C THR A 25 1.96 -1.49 -11.52
N ARG A 26 1.74 -1.01 -10.28
CA ARG A 26 0.59 -1.38 -9.45
C ARG A 26 -0.74 -0.84 -10.01
N LYS A 27 -0.73 0.34 -10.64
CA LYS A 27 -1.92 0.91 -11.29
C LYS A 27 -2.54 -0.01 -12.34
N ASN A 28 -1.73 -0.81 -13.02
CA ASN A 28 -2.21 -1.70 -14.08
C ASN A 28 -3.10 -2.84 -13.56
N THR A 29 -2.93 -3.27 -12.31
CA THR A 29 -3.69 -4.40 -11.72
C THR A 29 -4.64 -3.99 -10.61
N ALA A 30 -4.70 -2.70 -10.25
CA ALA A 30 -5.41 -2.21 -9.07
C ALA A 30 -6.87 -2.71 -8.97
N HIS A 31 -7.65 -2.62 -10.05
CA HIS A 31 -9.04 -3.06 -10.05
C HIS A 31 -9.18 -4.58 -9.87
N LYS A 32 -8.32 -5.37 -10.51
CA LYS A 32 -8.33 -6.83 -10.41
C LYS A 32 -7.87 -7.30 -9.03
N ASP A 33 -6.89 -6.62 -8.45
CA ASP A 33 -6.41 -6.91 -7.09
C ASP A 33 -7.51 -6.62 -6.06
N LEU A 34 -8.26 -5.52 -6.23
CA LEU A 34 -9.42 -5.21 -5.39
C LEU A 34 -10.55 -6.24 -5.55
N GLU A 35 -10.86 -6.66 -6.78
CA GLU A 35 -11.87 -7.69 -7.04
C GLU A 35 -11.53 -9.01 -6.33
N LYS A 36 -10.27 -9.46 -6.43
CA LYS A 36 -9.77 -10.65 -5.70
C LYS A 36 -9.92 -10.50 -4.19
N TRP A 37 -9.55 -9.34 -3.66
CA TRP A 37 -9.67 -9.05 -2.23
C TRP A 37 -11.12 -9.15 -1.76
N LEU A 38 -12.06 -8.55 -2.50
CA LEU A 38 -13.48 -8.62 -2.20
C LEU A 38 -14.07 -10.03 -2.35
N ALA A 39 -13.46 -10.86 -3.20
CA ALA A 39 -13.79 -12.28 -3.32
C ALA A 39 -13.15 -13.17 -2.23
N GLY A 40 -12.38 -12.59 -1.30
CA GLY A 40 -11.77 -13.28 -0.15
C GLY A 40 -10.35 -13.79 -0.39
N ASP A 41 -9.75 -13.54 -1.56
CA ASP A 41 -8.32 -13.80 -1.79
C ASP A 41 -7.48 -12.62 -1.27
N HIS A 42 -6.94 -12.80 -0.07
CA HIS A 42 -6.07 -11.81 0.59
C HIS A 42 -4.58 -12.10 0.40
N THR A 43 -4.20 -12.85 -0.64
CA THR A 43 -2.80 -13.08 -0.98
C THR A 43 -2.11 -11.74 -1.25
N SER A 44 -0.97 -11.50 -0.59
CA SER A 44 -0.24 -10.23 -0.74
C SER A 44 0.26 -10.05 -2.17
N ASN A 45 -0.01 -8.87 -2.72
CA ASN A 45 0.59 -8.40 -3.97
C ASN A 45 1.90 -7.61 -3.74
N ASN A 46 2.35 -7.47 -2.49
CA ASN A 46 3.69 -6.98 -2.15
C ASN A 46 4.67 -8.14 -2.08
N VAL A 47 5.67 -8.11 -2.96
CA VAL A 47 6.72 -9.14 -3.11
C VAL A 47 7.97 -8.87 -2.28
N TYR A 48 8.07 -7.73 -1.62
CA TYR A 48 9.23 -7.34 -0.79
C TYR A 48 9.08 -7.76 0.68
N ARG A 49 8.55 -8.96 0.94
CA ARG A 49 8.44 -9.47 2.31
C ARG A 49 9.77 -10.01 2.84
#